data_AF-A0A1V5HRD1-F1
#
_entry.id   AF-A0A1V5HRD1-F1
#
_cell.length_a   1.000
_cell.length_b   1.000
_cell.length_c   1.000
_cell.angle_alpha   90.00
_cell.angle_beta   90.00
_cell.angle_gamma   90.00
#
_symmetry.space_group_name_H-M   'P 1'
#
loop_
_entity.id
_entity.type
_entity.pdbx_description
1 polymer ?
#
loop_
_entity_poly.entity_id
_entity_poly.type
_entity_poly.pdbx_seq_one_letter_code
_entity_poly.pdbx_strand_id
1 'polypeptide(L)'
;MRTTAAILTLIASLAACGPRNEPVVHVPDDTPDCPAACRHLRGEDGSGLDCEEGKDLPDGTTCEKFCLDTQQSGHGLNPSCVVRVGKCSDMDRLQDFCPAP
;
A
#
# COMPACT_ATOMS: atom_id res chain seq x y z
N MET A 1 63.12 -32.00 13.60
CA MET A 1 63.23 -30.63 13.05
C MET A 1 62.00 -30.42 12.16
N ARG A 2 61.01 -29.70 12.67
CA ARG A 2 60.60 -28.34 12.24
C ARG A 2 59.97 -28.34 10.83
N THR A 3 58.64 -28.22 10.74
CA THR A 3 57.86 -27.02 10.34
C THR A 3 57.44 -27.15 8.87
N THR A 4 56.23 -26.89 8.39
CA THR A 4 55.03 -26.19 8.91
C THR A 4 53.89 -26.54 7.94
N ALA A 5 52.73 -26.95 8.44
CA ALA A 5 51.51 -27.08 7.64
C ALA A 5 50.98 -25.68 7.31
N ALA A 6 50.86 -25.35 6.03
CA ALA A 6 50.19 -24.13 5.58
C ALA A 6 48.69 -24.40 5.51
N ILE A 7 47.98 -24.01 6.58
CA ILE A 7 46.53 -24.01 6.68
C ILE A 7 46.02 -22.83 5.84
N LEU A 8 45.47 -23.10 4.66
CA LEU A 8 44.69 -22.12 3.92
C LEU A 8 43.32 -22.00 4.59
N THR A 9 43.14 -20.95 5.38
CA THR A 9 41.86 -20.51 5.94
C THR A 9 40.96 -20.03 4.81
N LEU A 10 40.01 -20.89 4.40
CA LEU A 10 38.89 -20.50 3.56
C LEU A 10 38.00 -19.56 4.38
N ILE A 11 38.01 -18.28 4.04
CA ILE A 11 37.21 -17.24 4.68
C ILE A 11 35.74 -17.51 4.35
N ALA A 12 34.99 -17.96 5.37
CA ALA A 12 33.55 -18.09 5.33
C ALA A 12 32.93 -16.71 5.05
N SER A 13 32.39 -16.55 3.85
CA SER A 13 31.61 -15.37 3.46
C SER A 13 30.27 -15.46 4.17
N LEU A 14 30.21 -14.93 5.39
CA LEU A 14 28.96 -14.58 6.07
C LEU A 14 28.29 -13.48 5.23
N ALA A 15 27.44 -13.90 4.29
CA ALA A 15 26.39 -13.04 3.77
C ALA A 15 25.51 -12.66 4.96
N ALA A 16 25.88 -11.55 5.61
CA ALA A 16 25.09 -10.93 6.64
C ALA A 16 23.81 -10.40 5.99
N CYS A 17 22.80 -11.27 5.86
CA CYS A 17 21.42 -10.87 5.75
C CYS A 17 21.03 -10.23 7.08
N GLY A 18 21.44 -8.99 7.30
CA GLY A 18 20.89 -8.17 8.36
C GLY A 18 19.39 -7.97 8.10
N PRO A 19 18.55 -7.90 9.15
CA PRO A 19 17.15 -7.55 8.96
C PRO A 19 17.09 -6.23 8.19
N ARG A 20 16.49 -6.27 7.00
CA ARG A 20 16.18 -5.08 6.23
C ARG A 20 15.20 -4.30 7.10
N ASN A 21 15.68 -3.24 7.74
CA ASN A 21 14.80 -2.22 8.30
C ASN A 21 14.05 -1.64 7.10
N GLU A 22 12.91 -2.24 6.73
CA GLU A 22 11.96 -1.55 5.89
C GLU A 22 11.52 -0.30 6.66
N PRO A 23 11.55 0.89 6.03
CA PRO A 23 10.93 2.05 6.62
C PRO A 23 9.50 1.65 6.97
N VAL A 24 9.15 1.74 8.25
CA VAL A 24 7.74 1.68 8.66
C VAL A 24 7.12 2.94 8.09
N VAL A 25 6.54 2.83 6.90
CA VAL A 25 5.73 3.89 6.31
C VAL A 25 4.49 3.98 7.20
N HIS A 26 4.48 4.95 8.10
CA HIS A 26 3.30 5.30 8.87
C HIS A 26 2.32 6.01 7.93
N VAL A 27 1.51 5.22 7.24
CA VAL A 27 0.32 5.73 6.58
C VAL A 27 -0.63 6.20 7.70
N PRO A 28 -1.08 7.47 7.71
CA PRO A 28 -2.10 7.93 8.63
C PRO A 28 -3.29 7.00 8.47
N ASP A 29 -3.76 6.50 9.60
CA ASP A 29 -5.05 5.82 9.71
C ASP A 29 -6.17 6.83 9.40
N ASP A 30 -6.39 7.14 8.12
CA ASP A 30 -7.62 7.75 7.60
C ASP A 30 -8.64 6.66 7.22
N THR A 31 -8.46 5.46 7.76
CA THR A 31 -9.39 4.33 7.83
C THR A 31 -10.87 4.73 8.05
N PRO A 32 -11.21 5.73 8.89
CA PRO A 32 -12.58 6.22 9.00
C PRO A 32 -13.18 6.82 7.72
N ASP A 33 -12.36 7.18 6.73
CA ASP A 33 -12.76 7.84 5.48
C ASP A 33 -13.04 6.86 4.33
N CYS A 34 -12.79 5.56 4.49
CA CYS A 34 -13.14 4.54 3.48
C CYS A 34 -14.61 4.62 3.01
N PRO A 35 -15.63 4.78 3.89
CA PRO A 35 -17.02 4.95 3.46
C PRO A 35 -17.23 6.20 2.60
N ALA A 36 -16.54 7.30 2.91
CA ALA A 36 -16.64 8.54 2.16
C ALA A 36 -16.00 8.42 0.78
N ALA A 37 -14.79 7.86 0.71
CA ALA A 37 -14.09 7.56 -0.53
C ALA A 37 -14.91 6.64 -1.44
N CYS A 38 -15.45 5.55 -0.90
CA CYS A 38 -16.27 4.61 -1.67
C CYS A 38 -17.57 5.23 -2.18
N ARG A 39 -18.27 6.06 -1.39
CA ARG A 39 -19.44 6.81 -1.89
C ARG A 39 -19.07 7.76 -3.02
N HIS A 40 -17.96 8.49 -2.85
CA HIS A 40 -17.46 9.43 -3.85
C HIS A 40 -17.12 8.73 -5.17
N LEU A 41 -16.46 7.57 -5.12
CA LEU A 41 -16.13 6.81 -6.33
C LEU A 41 -17.36 6.15 -6.95
N ARG A 42 -18.23 5.53 -6.15
CA ARG A 42 -19.36 4.73 -6.63
C ARG A 42 -20.48 5.55 -7.27
N GLY A 43 -20.70 6.79 -6.81
CA GLY A 43 -21.73 7.67 -7.38
C GLY A 43 -23.17 7.21 -7.17
N GLU A 44 -23.43 6.41 -6.14
CA GLU A 44 -24.72 5.75 -5.88
C GLU A 44 -25.92 6.69 -5.66
N ASP A 45 -25.67 7.96 -5.31
CA ASP A 45 -26.68 9.00 -5.10
C ASP A 45 -26.65 10.10 -6.17
N GLY A 46 -25.95 9.86 -7.29
CA GLY A 46 -25.75 10.83 -8.36
C GLY A 46 -24.74 11.94 -8.02
N SER A 47 -24.03 11.83 -6.89
CA SER A 47 -23.04 12.83 -6.45
C SER A 47 -21.57 12.41 -6.64
N GLY A 48 -21.32 11.15 -7.02
CA GLY A 48 -19.98 10.60 -7.21
C GLY A 48 -19.59 10.39 -8.68
N LEU A 49 -18.48 9.69 -8.89
CA LEU A 49 -17.79 9.61 -10.18
C LEU A 49 -18.14 8.38 -11.05
N ASP A 50 -18.83 7.38 -10.48
CA ASP A 50 -19.12 6.07 -11.10
C ASP A 50 -17.83 5.36 -11.59
N CYS A 51 -16.80 5.35 -10.74
CA CYS A 51 -15.54 4.66 -11.00
C CYS A 51 -15.63 3.18 -10.64
N GLU A 52 -14.90 2.34 -11.38
CA GLU A 52 -14.81 0.90 -11.09
C GLU A 52 -14.21 0.63 -9.70
N GLU A 53 -13.29 1.48 -9.24
CA GLU A 53 -12.67 1.42 -7.92
C GLU A 53 -13.65 1.65 -6.77
N GLY A 54 -14.82 2.24 -7.05
CA GLY A 54 -15.90 2.41 -6.08
C GLY A 54 -16.89 1.25 -6.03
N LYS A 55 -16.78 0.29 -6.95
CA LYS A 55 -17.71 -0.84 -7.07
C LYS A 55 -17.24 -2.00 -6.22
N ASP A 56 -18.21 -2.82 -5.81
CA ASP A 56 -17.92 -4.06 -5.11
C ASP A 56 -17.21 -5.04 -6.05
N LEU A 57 -16.30 -5.83 -5.51
CA LEU A 57 -15.59 -6.84 -6.28
C LEU A 57 -16.54 -7.98 -6.70
N PRO A 58 -16.24 -8.71 -7.79
CA PRO A 58 -17.08 -9.83 -8.27
C PRO A 58 -17.29 -10.95 -7.25
N ASP A 59 -16.42 -11.06 -6.25
CA ASP A 59 -16.53 -12.03 -5.16
C ASP A 59 -17.46 -11.57 -4.02
N GLY A 60 -18.05 -10.37 -4.14
CA GLY A 60 -18.94 -9.77 -3.15
C GLY A 60 -18.22 -8.95 -2.07
N THR A 61 -16.91 -8.77 -2.16
CA THR A 61 -16.17 -7.87 -1.26
C THR A 61 -16.59 -6.42 -1.54
N THR A 62 -17.07 -5.73 -0.50
CA THR A 62 -17.49 -4.33 -0.65
C THR A 62 -16.30 -3.39 -0.83
N CYS A 63 -16.50 -2.27 -1.52
CA CYS A 63 -15.44 -1.23 -1.64
C CYS A 63 -14.86 -0.84 -0.28
N GLU A 64 -15.72 -0.65 0.73
CA GLU A 64 -15.28 -0.27 2.08
C GLU A 64 -14.44 -1.37 2.72
N LYS A 65 -14.88 -2.64 2.62
CA LYS A 65 -14.11 -3.77 3.14
C LYS A 65 -12.75 -3.88 2.46
N PHE A 66 -12.71 -3.75 1.13
CA PHE A 66 -11.46 -3.76 0.37
C PHE A 66 -10.51 -2.65 0.83
N CYS A 67 -11.02 -1.43 1.00
CA CYS A 67 -10.25 -0.27 1.48
C CYS A 67 -9.62 -0.55 2.86
N LEU A 68 -10.43 -1.01 3.82
CA LEU A 68 -10.00 -1.32 5.18
C LEU A 68 -8.97 -2.46 5.22
N ASP A 69 -9.24 -3.57 4.54
CA ASP A 69 -8.35 -4.75 4.51
C ASP A 69 -6.99 -4.40 3.86
N THR A 70 -7.02 -3.54 2.84
CA THR A 70 -5.81 -3.09 2.13
C THR A 70 -4.96 -2.17 3.03
N GLN A 71 -5.57 -1.22 3.75
CA GLN A 71 -4.86 -0.40 4.74
C GLN A 71 -4.28 -1.26 5.88
N GLN A 72 -5.04 -2.22 6.39
CA GLN A 72 -4.56 -3.16 7.44
C GLN A 72 -3.42 -4.05 6.97
N SER A 73 -3.34 -4.34 5.66
CA SER A 73 -2.25 -5.09 5.06
C SER A 73 -0.98 -4.25 4.85
N GLY A 74 -0.99 -2.97 5.26
CA GLY A 74 0.14 -2.06 5.15
C GLY A 74 0.27 -1.39 3.77
N HIS A 75 -0.75 -1.50 2.92
CA HIS A 75 -0.78 -0.78 1.66
C HIS A 75 -1.29 0.65 1.89
N GLY A 76 -0.55 1.63 1.38
CA GLY A 76 -0.91 3.04 1.46
C GLY A 76 -2.09 3.40 0.57
N LEU A 77 -3.31 3.19 1.08
CA LEU A 77 -4.49 3.88 0.57
C LEU A 77 -4.67 5.19 1.35
N ASN A 78 -5.11 6.21 0.63
CA ASN A 78 -5.39 7.54 1.17
C ASN A 78 -6.86 7.92 0.85
N PRO A 79 -7.85 7.26 1.46
CA PRO A 79 -9.27 7.53 1.24
C PRO A 79 -9.65 9.01 1.44
N SER A 80 -9.00 9.74 2.36
CA SER A 80 -9.20 11.19 2.53
C SER A 80 -8.72 12.01 1.32
N CYS A 81 -7.77 11.48 0.54
CA CYS A 81 -7.41 12.04 -0.75
C CYS A 81 -8.40 11.66 -1.86
N VAL A 82 -8.88 10.41 -1.86
CA VAL A 82 -9.75 9.89 -2.93
C VAL A 82 -10.98 10.78 -3.13
N VAL A 83 -11.53 11.36 -2.06
CA VAL A 83 -12.66 12.30 -2.14
C VAL A 83 -12.35 13.62 -2.86
N ARG A 84 -11.08 13.91 -3.16
CA ARG A 84 -10.63 15.09 -3.92
C ARG A 84 -10.48 14.81 -5.42
N VAL A 85 -10.56 13.55 -5.83
CA VAL A 85 -10.48 13.15 -7.24
C VAL A 85 -11.70 13.71 -7.97
N GLY A 86 -11.48 14.34 -9.13
CA GLY A 86 -12.57 14.94 -9.91
C GLY A 86 -13.15 14.05 -11.01
N LYS A 87 -12.44 12.98 -11.38
CA LYS A 87 -12.81 12.03 -12.44
C LYS A 87 -12.04 10.73 -12.28
N CYS A 88 -12.61 9.62 -12.73
CA CYS A 88 -12.00 8.28 -12.57
C CYS A 88 -10.61 8.17 -13.19
N SER A 89 -10.34 8.85 -14.31
CA SER A 89 -9.03 8.83 -14.97
C SER A 89 -7.89 9.41 -14.12
N ASP A 90 -8.20 10.14 -13.05
CA ASP A 90 -7.18 10.70 -12.15
C ASP A 90 -6.78 9.72 -11.04
N MET A 91 -7.45 8.58 -10.91
CA MET A 91 -7.12 7.52 -9.93
C MET A 91 -5.72 6.93 -10.14
N ASP A 92 -5.30 6.73 -11.40
CA ASP A 92 -3.94 6.27 -11.74
C ASP A 92 -2.86 7.25 -11.28
N ARG A 93 -3.23 8.51 -11.09
CA ARG A 93 -2.36 9.62 -10.72
C ARG A 93 -2.59 10.07 -9.29
N LEU A 94 -3.34 9.30 -8.50
CA LEU A 94 -3.66 9.65 -7.13
C LEU A 94 -2.39 9.92 -6.30
N GLN A 95 -1.34 9.14 -6.55
CA GLN A 95 -0.03 9.31 -5.89
C GLN A 95 0.71 10.59 -6.28
N ASP A 96 0.44 11.17 -7.46
CA ASP A 96 1.04 12.45 -7.91
C ASP A 96 0.55 13.63 -7.07
N PHE A 97 -0.71 13.57 -6.61
CA PHE A 97 -1.39 14.66 -5.91
C PHE A 97 -1.54 14.40 -4.41
N CYS A 98 -1.43 13.14 -4.02
CA CYS A 98 -1.54 12.67 -2.66
C CYS A 98 -0.44 11.65 -2.41
N PRO A 99 0.79 12.14 -2.20
CA PRO A 99 1.86 11.27 -1.78
C PRO A 99 1.37 10.50 -0.55
N ALA A 100 1.51 9.18 -0.59
CA ALA A 100 1.49 8.39 0.63
C ALA A 100 2.54 9.06 1.56
N PRO A 101 2.14 9.49 2.76
CA PRO A 101 3.05 10.19 3.66
C PRO A 101 4.19 9.29 4.15
#